data_AF-A0A7X8VMA8-F1
#
_entry.id   AF-A0A7X8VMA8-F1
#
_cell.length_a   1.000
_cell.length_b   1.000
_cell.length_c   1.000
_cell.angle_alpha   90.00
_cell.angle_beta   90.00
_cell.angle_gamma   90.00
#
_symmetry.space_group_name_H-M   'P 1'
#
loop_
_entity.id
_entity.type
_entity.pdbx_description
1 polymer ?
#
loop_
_entity_poly.entity_id
_entity_poly.type
_entity_poly.pdbx_seq_one_letter_code
_entity_poly.pdbx_strand_id
1 'polypeptide(L)'
;MQDIQFDWDGAAWQQSEVGAEPGKFSLGVMDEFAYIIATGSEGDEEFFTLGSNPGLAFGDPEWLFAQDNPGYVAECLGLPFDRIPAVTKVVDKYLSRLDDEKTRGKPRVIVDELVDSMGLPAVSW
;
A
#
# COMPACT_ATOMS: atom_id res chain seq x y z
N MET A 1 -1.14 16.29 -8.10
CA MET A 1 -1.39 15.10 -8.97
C MET A 1 -2.83 14.65 -8.70
N GLN A 2 -3.45 13.77 -9.50
CA GLN A 2 -4.81 13.28 -9.15
C GLN A 2 -4.66 12.11 -8.18
N ASP A 3 -5.36 12.16 -7.06
CA ASP A 3 -5.46 11.04 -6.12
C ASP A 3 -6.27 9.91 -6.77
N ILE A 4 -5.71 8.70 -6.78
CA ILE A 4 -6.29 7.54 -7.49
C ILE A 4 -6.17 6.30 -6.60
N GLN A 5 -7.26 5.54 -6.50
CA GLN A 5 -7.30 4.22 -5.88
C GLN A 5 -7.64 3.15 -6.93
N PHE A 6 -6.99 2.00 -6.80
CA PHE A 6 -7.26 0.77 -7.55
C PHE A 6 -7.66 -0.32 -6.57
N ASP A 7 -8.90 -0.75 -6.64
CA ASP A 7 -9.42 -1.85 -5.85
C ASP A 7 -9.24 -3.18 -6.57
N TRP A 8 -8.77 -4.20 -5.86
CA TRP A 8 -8.66 -5.55 -6.36
C TRP A 8 -9.83 -6.40 -5.86
N ASP A 9 -10.71 -6.82 -6.77
CA ASP A 9 -11.85 -7.68 -6.46
C ASP A 9 -11.49 -9.19 -6.44
N GLY A 10 -10.26 -9.54 -6.80
CA GLY A 10 -9.81 -10.92 -6.99
C GLY A 10 -9.67 -11.37 -8.44
N ALA A 11 -10.13 -10.56 -9.40
CA ALA A 11 -10.09 -10.86 -10.83
C ALA A 11 -9.61 -9.66 -11.68
N ALA A 12 -10.01 -8.44 -11.33
CA ALA A 12 -9.65 -7.23 -12.07
C ALA A 12 -9.44 -6.02 -11.14
N TRP A 13 -8.69 -5.04 -11.64
CA TRP A 13 -8.60 -3.73 -11.01
C TRP A 13 -9.82 -2.90 -11.33
N GLN A 14 -10.39 -2.26 -10.31
CA GLN A 14 -11.42 -1.25 -10.46
C GLN A 14 -10.89 0.08 -9.93
N GLN A 15 -11.02 1.15 -10.71
CA GLN A 15 -10.68 2.47 -10.21
C GLN A 15 -11.80 2.97 -9.29
N SER A 16 -11.45 3.40 -8.10
CA SER A 16 -12.38 3.89 -7.09
C SER A 16 -11.99 5.27 -6.56
N GLU A 17 -12.91 5.90 -5.83
CA GLU A 17 -12.60 7.08 -5.03
C GLU A 17 -11.67 6.69 -3.88
N VAL A 18 -10.76 7.58 -3.52
CA VAL A 18 -9.86 7.39 -2.38
C VAL A 18 -10.67 7.30 -1.09
N GLY A 19 -10.40 6.25 -0.31
CA GLY A 19 -11.13 5.96 0.93
C GLY A 19 -12.40 5.13 0.74
N ALA A 20 -12.66 4.62 -0.47
CA ALA A 20 -13.64 3.57 -0.67
C ALA A 20 -13.15 2.25 -0.04
N GLU A 21 -14.07 1.50 0.56
CA GLU A 21 -13.80 0.17 1.12
C GLU A 21 -13.22 -0.76 0.03
N PRO A 22 -12.16 -1.53 0.34
CA PRO A 22 -11.58 -2.46 -0.60
C PRO A 22 -12.44 -3.72 -0.77
N GLY A 23 -12.45 -4.30 -1.97
CA GLY A 23 -13.01 -5.62 -2.22
C GLY A 23 -12.18 -6.73 -1.55
N LYS A 24 -10.89 -6.82 -1.90
CA LYS A 24 -9.91 -7.63 -1.15
C LYS A 24 -8.82 -6.77 -0.54
N PHE A 25 -8.28 -5.87 -1.35
CA PHE A 25 -7.35 -4.85 -0.93
C PHE A 25 -7.36 -3.76 -2.00
N SER A 26 -6.94 -2.57 -1.63
CA SER A 26 -6.79 -1.43 -2.52
C SER A 26 -5.35 -0.93 -2.52
N LEU A 27 -4.87 -0.50 -3.68
CA LEU A 27 -3.62 0.24 -3.84
C LEU A 27 -3.96 1.65 -4.27
N GLY A 28 -3.25 2.65 -3.76
CA GLY A 28 -3.50 4.01 -4.19
C GLY A 28 -2.28 4.89 -4.27
N VAL A 29 -2.45 6.01 -4.97
CA VAL A 29 -1.46 7.05 -5.16
C VAL A 29 -2.06 8.37 -4.71
N MET A 30 -1.35 9.02 -3.79
CA MET A 30 -1.53 10.42 -3.42
C MET A 30 -0.32 11.24 -3.89
N ASP A 31 -0.38 12.57 -3.75
CA ASP A 31 0.64 13.49 -4.29
C ASP A 31 2.07 13.17 -3.82
N GLU A 32 2.24 12.66 -2.59
CA GLU A 32 3.57 12.42 -1.98
C GLU A 32 3.90 10.94 -1.75
N PHE A 33 2.90 10.07 -1.64
CA PHE A 33 3.09 8.66 -1.27
C PHE A 33 2.11 7.72 -1.99
N ALA A 34 2.44 6.43 -1.99
CA ALA A 34 1.52 5.37 -2.35
C ALA A 34 0.98 4.70 -1.07
N TYR A 35 -0.16 4.03 -1.15
CA TYR A 35 -0.71 3.34 0.01
C TYR A 35 -1.33 1.99 -0.34
N ILE A 36 -1.50 1.16 0.69
CA ILE A 36 -2.22 -0.11 0.67
C ILE A 36 -3.36 -0.01 1.69
N ILE A 37 -4.56 -0.42 1.31
CA ILE A 37 -5.66 -0.71 2.24
C ILE A 37 -5.93 -2.21 2.15
N ALA A 38 -5.89 -2.93 3.26
CA ALA A 38 -6.10 -4.37 3.28
C ALA A 38 -6.70 -4.82 4.61
N THR A 39 -7.18 -6.07 4.67
CA THR A 39 -7.69 -6.63 5.92
C THR A 39 -6.56 -7.24 6.74
N GLY A 40 -6.40 -6.77 7.98
CA GLY A 40 -5.46 -7.29 8.97
C GLY A 40 -5.82 -8.69 9.46
N SER A 41 -4.92 -9.31 10.23
CA SER A 41 -5.14 -10.67 10.76
C SER A 41 -6.32 -10.78 11.73
N GLU A 42 -6.74 -9.67 12.34
CA GLU A 42 -7.89 -9.61 13.26
C GLU A 42 -9.21 -9.30 12.54
N GLY A 43 -9.17 -9.08 11.22
CA GLY A 43 -10.35 -8.76 10.40
C GLY A 43 -10.63 -7.26 10.27
N ASP A 44 -9.83 -6.41 10.90
CA ASP A 44 -9.93 -4.95 10.80
C ASP A 44 -9.28 -4.44 9.51
N GLU A 45 -9.79 -3.31 8.99
CA GLU A 45 -9.16 -2.61 7.87
C GLU A 45 -7.87 -1.92 8.33
N GLU A 46 -6.79 -2.10 7.57
CA GLU A 46 -5.51 -1.50 7.83
C GLU A 46 -5.01 -0.66 6.65
N PHE A 47 -4.32 0.43 6.98
CA PHE A 47 -3.78 1.39 6.03
C PHE A 47 -2.25 1.45 6.16
N PHE A 48 -1.54 1.21 5.07
CA PHE A 48 -0.07 1.22 5.02
C PHE A 48 0.45 2.24 4.01
N THR A 49 1.44 3.03 4.40
CA THR A 49 2.04 4.06 3.53
C THR A 49 3.36 3.61 2.93
N LEU A 50 3.58 3.90 1.65
CA LEU A 50 4.77 3.55 0.87
C LEU A 50 5.37 4.79 0.19
N GLY A 51 6.69 4.92 0.21
CA GLY A 51 7.42 6.01 -0.42
C GLY A 51 7.62 7.25 0.43
N SER A 52 7.10 7.19 1.67
CA SER A 52 7.05 8.18 2.75
C SER A 52 6.10 9.36 2.58
N ASN A 53 5.51 9.80 3.71
CA ASN A 53 5.29 11.22 3.96
C ASN A 53 5.73 11.55 5.41
N PRO A 54 7.02 11.82 5.65
CA PRO A 54 7.53 12.10 6.98
C PRO A 54 7.31 13.59 7.25
N GLY A 55 6.11 13.94 7.74
CA GLY A 55 5.72 15.34 7.90
C GLY A 55 4.32 15.68 8.41
N LEU A 56 3.48 14.72 8.83
CA LEU A 56 2.28 15.07 9.63
C LEU A 56 2.73 15.58 11.00
N ALA A 57 2.26 16.77 11.38
CA ALA A 57 2.50 17.31 12.72
C ALA A 57 1.80 16.47 13.79
N PHE A 58 2.52 16.23 14.88
CA PHE A 58 2.06 15.52 16.07
C PHE A 58 0.78 16.15 16.66
N GLY A 59 -0.36 15.44 16.62
CA GLY A 59 -1.63 15.91 17.21
C GLY A 59 -2.92 15.24 16.72
N ASP A 60 -2.95 14.60 15.54
CA ASP A 60 -4.16 13.89 15.09
C ASP A 60 -4.22 12.47 15.69
N PRO A 61 -5.26 12.15 16.47
CA PRO A 61 -5.37 10.90 17.22
C PRO A 61 -5.56 9.62 16.38
N GLU A 62 -5.56 9.71 15.05
CA GLU A 62 -5.98 8.62 14.15
C GLU A 62 -4.88 8.04 13.24
N TRP A 63 -3.63 8.53 13.28
CA TRP A 63 -2.60 8.20 12.27
C TRP A 63 -1.43 7.33 12.77
N LEU A 64 -1.67 6.52 13.80
CA LEU A 64 -0.68 5.65 14.44
C LEU A 64 -0.54 4.29 13.71
N PHE A 65 -0.04 4.27 12.47
CA PHE A 65 0.27 3.01 11.78
C PHE A 65 1.61 3.07 11.05
N ALA A 66 2.70 3.34 11.79
CA ALA A 66 4.02 2.96 11.33
C ALA A 66 4.19 1.45 11.59
N GLN A 67 3.80 0.64 10.60
CA GLN A 67 4.08 -0.79 10.62
C GLN A 67 5.54 -1.00 10.18
N ASP A 68 6.38 -1.55 11.06
CA ASP A 68 7.79 -1.85 10.74
C ASP A 68 7.98 -3.30 10.24
N ASN A 69 6.89 -4.05 10.11
CA ASN A 69 6.91 -5.43 9.64
C ASN A 69 6.43 -5.55 8.18
N PRO A 70 7.35 -5.52 7.18
CA PRO A 70 6.98 -5.68 5.78
C PRO A 70 6.41 -7.06 5.44
N GLY A 71 6.70 -8.08 6.26
CA GLY A 71 6.11 -9.41 6.13
C GLY A 71 4.62 -9.39 6.43
N TYR A 72 4.24 -8.72 7.51
CA TYR A 72 2.83 -8.56 7.89
C TYR A 72 2.00 -7.86 6.82
N VAL A 73 2.49 -6.72 6.31
CA VAL A 73 1.83 -5.98 5.22
C VAL A 73 1.63 -6.87 3.99
N ALA A 74 2.63 -7.69 3.64
CA ALA A 74 2.53 -8.61 2.52
C ALA A 74 1.49 -9.72 2.76
N GLU A 75 1.36 -10.21 3.99
CA GLU A 75 0.36 -11.20 4.39
C GLU A 75 -1.08 -10.63 4.33
N CYS A 76 -1.29 -9.36 4.72
CA CYS A 76 -2.59 -8.69 4.66
C CYS A 76 -3.19 -8.65 3.24
N LEU A 77 -2.36 -8.68 2.20
CA LEU A 77 -2.82 -8.67 0.81
C LEU A 77 -3.52 -9.98 0.39
N GLY A 78 -3.48 -11.02 1.23
CA GLY A 78 -4.22 -12.27 0.99
C GLY A 78 -3.78 -13.01 -0.29
N LEU A 79 -2.53 -12.81 -0.71
CA LEU A 79 -1.97 -13.38 -1.93
C LEU A 79 -1.54 -14.85 -1.73
N PRO A 80 -1.37 -15.63 -2.83
CA PRO A 80 -0.77 -16.95 -2.75
C PRO A 80 0.59 -16.93 -2.04
N PHE A 81 0.85 -17.95 -1.21
CA PHE A 81 2.02 -18.01 -0.33
C PHE A 81 3.37 -17.88 -1.06
N ASP A 82 3.44 -18.34 -2.31
CA ASP A 82 4.64 -18.24 -3.15
C ASP A 82 4.96 -16.81 -3.60
N ARG A 83 3.99 -15.88 -3.55
CA ARG A 83 4.16 -14.46 -3.90
C ARG A 83 4.65 -13.62 -2.73
N ILE A 84 4.36 -14.02 -1.50
CA ILE A 84 4.71 -13.27 -0.28
C ILE A 84 6.18 -12.84 -0.26
N PRO A 85 7.19 -13.70 -0.55
CA PRO A 85 8.59 -13.27 -0.51
C PRO A 85 8.97 -12.19 -1.53
N ALA A 86 8.31 -12.14 -2.69
CA ALA A 86 8.56 -11.10 -3.70
C ALA A 86 7.93 -9.78 -3.29
N VAL A 87 6.68 -9.83 -2.82
CA VAL A 87 5.93 -8.68 -2.33
C VAL A 87 6.60 -8.06 -1.12
N THR A 88 7.02 -8.87 -0.14
CA THR A 88 7.73 -8.40 1.06
C THR A 88 8.99 -7.60 0.71
N LYS A 89 9.72 -7.95 -0.36
CA LYS A 89 10.91 -7.18 -0.78
C LYS A 89 10.55 -5.78 -1.28
N VAL A 90 9.47 -5.67 -2.05
CA VAL A 90 9.00 -4.37 -2.56
C VAL A 90 8.42 -3.54 -1.42
N VAL A 91 7.64 -4.16 -0.54
CA VAL A 91 7.15 -3.51 0.68
C VAL A 91 8.33 -3.04 1.53
N ASP A 92 9.30 -3.88 1.88
CA ASP A 92 10.46 -3.47 2.71
C ASP A 92 11.25 -2.29 2.11
N LYS A 93 11.37 -2.27 0.78
CA LYS A 93 12.02 -1.19 0.05
C LYS A 93 11.30 0.15 0.21
N TYR A 94 9.98 0.16 0.25
CA TYR A 94 9.17 1.39 0.18
C TYR A 94 8.34 1.69 1.42
N LEU A 95 8.17 0.75 2.35
CA LEU A 95 7.37 0.94 3.56
C LEU A 95 7.91 2.13 4.34
N SER A 96 7.00 3.07 4.61
CA SER A 96 7.35 4.32 5.26
C SER A 96 7.62 4.07 6.72
N ARG A 97 8.73 4.60 7.22
CA ARG A 97 9.15 4.44 8.62
C ARG A 97 9.18 5.78 9.33
N LEU A 98 9.06 5.75 10.65
CA LEU A 98 9.10 6.96 11.48
C LEU A 98 10.43 7.72 11.38
N ASP A 99 11.51 7.01 11.03
CA ASP A 99 12.85 7.56 10.88
C ASP A 99 13.18 7.98 9.44
N ASP A 100 12.22 7.89 8.50
CA ASP A 100 12.45 8.36 7.13
C ASP A 100 12.56 9.88 7.09
N GLU A 101 13.71 10.39 6.66
CA GLU A 101 13.91 11.83 6.42
C GLU A 101 13.68 12.23 4.96
N LYS A 102 13.45 11.25 4.07
CA LYS A 102 13.35 11.43 2.61
C LYS A 102 12.32 10.50 1.99
N THR A 103 11.76 10.93 0.86
CA THR A 103 10.87 10.10 0.02
C THR A 103 11.64 8.95 -0.63
N ARG A 104 11.01 7.78 -0.70
CA ARG A 104 11.56 6.55 -1.30
C ARG A 104 10.79 6.21 -2.58
N GLY A 105 11.31 6.64 -3.74
CA GLY A 105 10.67 6.36 -5.02
C GLY A 105 9.51 7.30 -5.35
N LYS A 106 8.82 7.04 -6.46
CA LYS A 106 7.65 7.82 -6.91
C LYS A 106 6.39 6.98 -6.72
N PRO A 107 5.27 7.53 -6.21
CA PRO A 107 4.06 6.76 -5.89
C PRO A 107 3.60 5.79 -6.98
N ARG A 108 3.49 6.26 -8.23
CA ARG A 108 3.11 5.39 -9.36
C ARG A 108 4.09 4.25 -9.62
N VAL A 109 5.40 4.51 -9.53
CA VAL A 109 6.44 3.50 -9.71
C VAL A 109 6.40 2.46 -8.61
N ILE A 110 6.08 2.88 -7.37
CA ILE A 110 5.90 1.98 -6.23
C ILE A 110 4.73 1.03 -6.50
N VAL A 111 3.57 1.56 -6.91
CA VAL A 111 2.39 0.75 -7.25
C VAL A 111 2.71 -0.21 -8.40
N ASP A 112 3.33 0.24 -9.48
CA ASP A 112 3.69 -0.61 -10.62
C ASP A 112 4.63 -1.76 -10.21
N GLU A 113 5.68 -1.47 -9.42
CA GLU A 113 6.62 -2.49 -8.92
C GLU A 113 5.93 -3.46 -7.95
N LEU A 114 5.01 -2.97 -7.12
CA LEU A 114 4.25 -3.78 -6.20
C LEU A 114 3.32 -4.73 -6.95
N VAL A 115 2.51 -4.23 -7.89
CA VAL A 115 1.59 -5.03 -8.72
C VAL A 115 2.33 -6.12 -9.50
N ASP A 116 3.50 -5.80 -10.08
CA ASP A 116 4.35 -6.78 -10.76
C ASP A 116 4.82 -7.89 -9.79
N SER A 117 5.25 -7.52 -8.58
CA SER A 117 5.67 -8.49 -7.56
C SER A 117 4.55 -9.41 -7.08
N MET A 118 3.31 -8.92 -7.08
CA MET A 118 2.11 -9.71 -6.77
C MET A 118 1.76 -10.70 -7.90
N GLY A 119 2.29 -10.49 -9.11
CA GLY A 119 1.93 -11.27 -10.30
C GLY A 119 0.52 -10.96 -10.82
N LEU A 120 0.02 -9.76 -10.56
CA LEU A 120 -1.30 -9.29 -10.99
C LEU A 120 -1.20 -8.51 -12.32
N PRO A 121 -2.32 -8.33 -13.06
CA PRO A 121 -2.33 -7.46 -14.23
C PRO A 121 -1.91 -6.03 -13.86
N ALA A 122 -1.24 -5.32 -14.77
CA ALA A 122 -0.89 -3.92 -14.52
C ALA A 122 -2.15 -3.04 -14.35
N VAL A 123 -2.07 -2.03 -13.48
CA VAL A 123 -3.10 -1.00 -13.32
C VAL A 123 -3.11 -0.05 -14.52
N SER A 124 -4.26 0.54 -14.84
CA SER A 124 -4.40 1.53 -15.92
C SER A 124 -4.40 2.94 -15.35
N TRP A 125 -3.51 3.80 -15.84
CA TRP A 125 -3.32 5.18 -15.37
C TRP A 125 -4.03 6.23 -16.23
#